data_AF-A0A2U1S6B0-F1
#
_entry.id   AF-A0A2U1S6B0-F1
#
_cell.length_a   1.000
_cell.length_b   1.000
_cell.length_c   1.000
_cell.angle_alpha   90.00
_cell.angle_beta   90.00
_cell.angle_gamma   90.00
#
_symmetry.space_group_name_H-M   'P 1'
#
loop_
_entity.id
_entity.type
_entity.pdbx_description
1 polymer ?
#
loop_
_entity_poly.entity_id
_entity_poly.type
_entity_poly.pdbx_seq_one_letter_code
_entity_poly.pdbx_strand_id
1 'polypeptide(L)'
;MPKHIASGLKYLAAVKLKNQGKSQQFIADELKVDRSTVSHYFNGRNLSWNSIDVARTITELTPFDFLKMARAIIDEPDQCRKIVNICKNKEYNAIIEDTCIGCGLCVSLCFMNAVSLVALKSQIDSINCCGCLSCKDGCPTNSIKILEI
;
A
#
# COMPACT_ATOMS: atom_id res chain seq x y z
N MET A 1 -19.60 -3.93 9.20
CA MET A 1 -18.44 -3.37 9.93
C MET A 1 -17.23 -3.14 9.02
N PRO A 2 -16.73 -4.11 8.22
CA PRO A 2 -15.52 -3.90 7.38
C PRO A 2 -15.64 -2.75 6.37
N LYS A 3 -16.82 -2.60 5.74
CA LYS A 3 -17.11 -1.52 4.78
C LYS A 3 -16.87 -0.10 5.35
N HIS A 4 -17.18 0.12 6.64
CA HIS A 4 -16.96 1.43 7.26
C HIS A 4 -15.47 1.71 7.52
N ILE A 5 -14.70 0.69 7.89
CA ILE A 5 -13.24 0.81 8.04
C ILE A 5 -12.59 1.03 6.67
N ALA A 6 -13.06 0.35 5.63
CA ALA A 6 -12.62 0.59 4.25
C ALA A 6 -12.86 2.05 3.81
N SER A 7 -14.04 2.62 4.14
CA SER A 7 -14.30 4.05 3.94
C SER A 7 -13.36 4.95 4.75
N GLY A 8 -13.01 4.57 5.98
CA GLY A 8 -12.00 5.25 6.80
C GLY A 8 -10.62 5.27 6.13
N LEU A 9 -10.14 4.13 5.63
CA LEU A 9 -8.88 4.05 4.90
C LEU A 9 -8.88 4.90 3.61
N LYS A 10 -9.99 4.86 2.84
CA LYS A 10 -10.17 5.71 1.66
C LYS A 10 -10.18 7.19 2.00
N TYR A 11 -10.81 7.56 3.11
CA TYR A 11 -10.79 8.93 3.62
C TYR A 11 -9.37 9.40 3.94
N LEU A 12 -8.59 8.59 4.68
CA LEU A 12 -7.19 8.93 5.01
C LEU A 12 -6.34 9.08 3.75
N ALA A 13 -6.50 8.18 2.77
CA ALA A 13 -5.82 8.29 1.48
C ALA A 13 -6.23 9.56 0.72
N ALA A 14 -7.52 9.90 0.69
CA ALA A 14 -8.03 11.11 0.06
C ALA A 14 -7.48 12.39 0.70
N VAL A 15 -7.39 12.44 2.04
CA VAL A 15 -6.78 13.55 2.78
C VAL A 15 -5.31 13.71 2.40
N LYS A 16 -4.54 12.61 2.33
CA LYS A 16 -3.12 12.65 1.96
C LYS A 16 -2.91 13.17 0.55
N LEU A 17 -3.69 12.67 -0.42
CA LEU A 17 -3.64 13.16 -1.81
C LEU A 17 -4.06 14.64 -1.93
N LYS A 18 -5.08 15.07 -1.18
CA LYS A 18 -5.48 16.49 -1.13
C LYS A 18 -4.34 17.37 -0.59
N ASN A 19 -3.65 16.93 0.46
CA ASN A 19 -2.50 17.66 1.03
C ASN A 19 -1.32 17.73 0.06
N GLN A 20 -1.23 16.80 -0.90
CA GLN A 20 -0.28 16.84 -2.02
C GLN A 20 -0.77 17.72 -3.20
N GLY A 21 -1.87 18.47 -3.03
CA GLY A 21 -2.42 19.38 -4.04
C GLY A 21 -3.21 18.69 -5.16
N LYS A 22 -3.59 17.42 -5.01
CA LYS A 22 -4.35 16.70 -6.05
C LYS A 22 -5.81 17.16 -6.11
N SER A 23 -6.37 17.18 -7.32
CA SER A 23 -7.77 17.57 -7.54
C SER A 23 -8.74 16.48 -7.03
N GLN A 24 -9.99 16.86 -6.72
CA GLN A 24 -11.02 15.89 -6.32
C GLN A 24 -11.26 14.81 -7.38
N GLN A 25 -11.16 15.16 -8.67
CA GLN A 25 -11.34 14.21 -9.76
C GLN A 25 -10.19 13.19 -9.77
N PHE A 26 -8.94 13.65 -9.67
CA PHE A 26 -7.79 12.75 -9.56
C PHE A 26 -7.93 11.80 -8.38
N ILE A 27 -8.34 12.30 -7.21
CA ILE A 27 -8.53 11.47 -6.00
C ILE A 27 -9.61 10.42 -6.21
N ALA A 28 -10.71 10.78 -6.90
CA ALA A 28 -11.81 9.87 -7.22
C ALA A 28 -11.33 8.72 -8.12
N ASP A 29 -10.63 9.06 -9.20
CA ASP A 29 -10.06 8.11 -10.15
C ASP A 29 -9.02 7.20 -9.48
N GLU A 30 -8.14 7.79 -8.68
CA GLU A 30 -7.08 7.07 -7.98
C GLU A 30 -7.67 6.05 -7.00
N LEU A 31 -8.63 6.47 -6.18
CA LEU A 31 -9.26 5.62 -5.16
C LEU A 31 -10.39 4.75 -5.70
N LYS A 32 -10.71 4.80 -7.00
CA LYS A 32 -11.85 4.09 -7.62
C LYS A 32 -13.17 4.36 -6.87
N VAL A 33 -13.50 5.63 -6.64
CA VAL A 33 -14.77 6.08 -6.02
C VAL A 33 -15.36 7.25 -6.80
N ASP A 34 -16.64 7.54 -6.62
CA ASP A 34 -17.25 8.71 -7.24
C ASP A 34 -16.66 10.02 -6.70
N ARG A 35 -16.59 11.06 -7.55
CA ARG A 35 -16.19 12.41 -7.14
C ARG A 35 -17.06 12.96 -6.01
N SER A 36 -18.35 12.62 -5.98
CA SER A 36 -19.27 12.98 -4.90
C SER A 36 -18.85 12.37 -3.56
N THR A 37 -18.34 11.14 -3.57
CA THR A 37 -17.79 10.47 -2.37
C THR A 37 -16.57 11.22 -1.83
N VAL A 38 -15.67 11.67 -2.70
CA VAL A 38 -14.52 12.51 -2.30
C VAL A 38 -14.99 13.84 -1.72
N SER A 39 -16.03 14.44 -2.29
CA SER A 39 -16.65 15.64 -1.71
C SER A 39 -17.25 15.37 -0.32
N HIS A 40 -17.94 14.24 -0.12
CA HIS A 40 -18.46 13.84 1.19
C HIS A 40 -17.36 13.67 2.23
N TYR A 41 -16.25 13.05 1.86
CA TYR A 41 -15.05 12.92 2.72
C TYR A 41 -14.59 14.28 3.25
N PHE A 42 -14.42 15.27 2.37
CA PHE A 42 -13.92 16.59 2.77
C PHE A 42 -14.93 17.46 3.50
N ASN A 43 -16.23 17.15 3.36
CA ASN A 43 -17.30 17.82 4.09
C ASN A 43 -17.71 17.09 5.37
N GLY A 44 -17.00 16.02 5.77
CA GLY A 44 -17.30 15.24 6.97
C GLY A 44 -18.62 14.47 6.93
N ARG A 45 -19.15 14.18 5.74
CA ARG A 45 -20.42 13.43 5.57
C ARG A 45 -20.16 11.93 5.42
N ASN A 46 -21.10 11.11 5.90
CA ASN A 46 -21.11 9.65 5.72
C ASN A 46 -19.84 8.93 6.24
N LEU A 47 -19.20 9.49 7.26
CA LEU A 47 -18.04 8.93 7.95
C LEU A 47 -18.31 8.84 9.45
N SER A 48 -17.82 7.77 10.07
CA SER A 48 -17.83 7.60 11.51
C SER A 48 -16.43 7.88 12.05
N TRP A 49 -16.32 8.74 13.07
CA TRP A 49 -15.06 9.04 13.75
C TRP A 49 -14.36 7.77 14.24
N ASN A 50 -15.09 6.85 14.87
CA ASN A 50 -14.57 5.57 15.31
C ASN A 50 -13.99 4.74 14.15
N SER A 51 -14.61 4.80 12.95
CA SER A 51 -14.10 4.08 11.77
C SER A 51 -12.82 4.73 11.21
N ILE A 52 -12.71 6.07 11.29
CA ILE A 52 -11.50 6.79 10.92
C ILE A 52 -10.37 6.47 11.91
N ASP A 53 -10.65 6.42 13.21
CA ASP A 53 -9.65 6.13 14.22
C ASP A 53 -9.13 4.69 14.10
N VAL A 54 -10.00 3.71 13.89
CA VAL A 54 -9.57 2.34 13.58
C VAL A 54 -8.72 2.30 12.31
N ALA A 55 -9.14 3.00 11.24
CA ALA A 55 -8.36 3.08 10.01
C ALA A 55 -6.97 3.71 10.24
N ARG A 56 -6.88 4.73 11.11
CA ARG A 56 -5.62 5.39 11.46
C ARG A 56 -4.69 4.44 12.21
N THR A 57 -5.21 3.74 13.22
CA THR A 57 -4.45 2.71 13.94
C THR A 57 -3.92 1.65 12.98
N ILE A 58 -4.73 1.22 11.99
CA ILE A 58 -4.29 0.27 10.96
C ILE A 58 -3.11 0.81 10.13
N THR A 59 -3.11 2.10 9.78
CA THR A 59 -2.00 2.73 9.02
C THR A 59 -0.73 2.94 9.85
N GLU A 60 -0.81 2.87 11.17
CA GLU A 60 0.31 3.01 12.10
C GLU A 60 0.96 1.67 12.45
N LEU A 61 0.39 0.54 12.01
CA LEU A 61 0.97 -0.79 12.18
C LEU A 61 2.28 -0.95 11.40
N THR A 62 2.97 -2.08 11.64
CA THR A 62 4.10 -2.47 10.79
C THR A 62 3.65 -2.58 9.33
N PRO A 63 4.55 -2.36 8.35
CA PRO A 63 4.19 -2.49 6.93
C PRO A 63 3.50 -3.80 6.56
N PHE A 64 3.94 -4.90 7.18
CA PHE A 64 3.35 -6.22 6.96
C PHE A 64 1.95 -6.34 7.55
N ASP A 65 1.75 -5.88 8.78
CA ASP A 65 0.45 -5.94 9.45
C ASP A 65 -0.54 -4.97 8.83
N PHE A 66 -0.11 -3.77 8.45
CA PHE A 66 -0.93 -2.83 7.69
C PHE A 66 -1.39 -3.46 6.37
N LEU A 67 -0.47 -4.02 5.59
CA LEU A 67 -0.81 -4.68 4.33
C LEU A 67 -1.79 -5.84 4.55
N LYS A 68 -1.57 -6.69 5.56
CA LYS A 68 -2.48 -7.79 5.91
C LYS A 68 -3.87 -7.29 6.28
N MET A 69 -3.95 -6.29 7.14
CA MET A 69 -5.22 -5.71 7.56
C MET A 69 -5.96 -5.07 6.38
N ALA A 70 -5.26 -4.28 5.57
CA ALA A 70 -5.84 -3.65 4.38
C ALA A 70 -6.43 -4.69 3.42
N ARG A 71 -5.70 -5.79 3.17
CA ARG A 71 -6.17 -6.90 2.33
C ARG A 71 -7.40 -7.62 2.89
N ALA A 72 -7.53 -7.70 4.20
CA ALA A 72 -8.70 -8.29 4.84
C ALA A 72 -9.94 -7.38 4.82
N ILE A 73 -9.73 -6.06 4.64
CA ILE A 73 -10.79 -5.04 4.68
C ILE A 73 -11.22 -4.62 3.27
N ILE A 74 -10.29 -4.63 2.31
CA ILE A 74 -10.48 -4.15 0.94
C ILE A 74 -10.40 -5.35 -0.02
N ASP A 75 -11.56 -5.78 -0.49
CA ASP A 75 -11.70 -6.97 -1.33
C ASP A 75 -11.06 -6.82 -2.73
N GLU A 76 -10.95 -5.59 -3.25
CA GLU A 76 -10.40 -5.33 -4.59
C GLU A 76 -8.87 -5.10 -4.53
N PRO A 77 -8.05 -5.98 -5.12
CA PRO A 77 -6.60 -5.96 -4.93
C PRO A 77 -5.90 -4.67 -5.38
N ASP A 78 -6.29 -4.08 -6.51
CA ASP A 78 -5.65 -2.85 -6.99
C ASP A 78 -5.96 -1.68 -6.06
N GLN A 79 -7.22 -1.53 -5.64
CA GLN A 79 -7.61 -0.50 -4.67
C GLN A 79 -6.86 -0.69 -3.35
N CYS A 80 -6.68 -1.92 -2.88
CA CYS A 80 -5.86 -2.22 -1.70
C CYS A 80 -4.41 -1.76 -1.89
N ARG A 81 -3.77 -2.13 -3.01
CA ARG A 81 -2.39 -1.70 -3.33
C ARG A 81 -2.26 -0.18 -3.34
N LYS A 82 -3.17 0.52 -4.01
CA LYS A 82 -3.16 1.98 -4.08
C LYS A 82 -3.30 2.62 -2.70
N ILE A 83 -4.26 2.17 -1.90
CA ILE A 83 -4.46 2.69 -0.53
C ILE A 83 -3.23 2.44 0.33
N VAL A 84 -2.66 1.23 0.29
CA VAL A 84 -1.43 0.92 1.02
C VAL A 84 -0.28 1.81 0.57
N ASN A 85 -0.11 2.00 -0.74
CA ASN A 85 0.97 2.83 -1.27
C ASN A 85 0.80 4.31 -0.93
N ILE A 86 -0.44 4.84 -0.95
CA ILE A 86 -0.72 6.20 -0.54
C ILE A 86 -0.48 6.35 0.97
N CYS A 87 -1.03 5.44 1.79
CA CYS A 87 -1.02 5.56 3.25
C CYS A 87 0.26 5.06 3.93
N LYS A 88 1.24 4.48 3.21
CA LYS A 88 2.53 4.13 3.81
C LYS A 88 3.22 5.39 4.37
N ASN A 89 3.83 5.26 5.54
CA ASN A 89 4.44 6.39 6.25
C ASN A 89 5.94 6.54 6.00
N LYS A 90 6.53 5.58 5.30
CA LYS A 90 7.97 5.42 5.10
C LYS A 90 8.22 5.01 3.67
N GLU A 91 9.32 5.48 3.11
CA GLU A 91 9.82 5.03 1.82
C GLU A 91 10.88 3.95 2.03
N TYR A 92 11.09 3.12 1.01
CA TYR A 92 12.02 2.00 1.10
C TYR A 92 12.85 1.91 -0.16
N ASN A 93 14.14 1.60 0.02
CA ASN A 93 15.01 1.18 -1.05
C ASN A 93 15.35 -0.32 -0.91
N ALA A 94 15.64 -0.97 -2.03
CA ALA A 94 16.01 -2.37 -2.06
C ALA A 94 17.42 -2.56 -2.64
N ILE A 95 18.16 -3.50 -2.08
CA ILE A 95 19.46 -3.95 -2.60
C ILE A 95 19.36 -5.45 -2.88
N ILE A 96 19.73 -5.84 -4.09
CA ILE A 96 19.74 -7.23 -4.55
C ILE A 96 21.19 -7.70 -4.70
N GLU A 97 21.61 -8.60 -3.84
CA GLU A 97 22.96 -9.15 -3.83
C GLU A 97 23.21 -10.10 -5.02
N ASP A 98 24.49 -10.33 -5.33
CA ASP A 98 24.90 -11.23 -6.42
C ASP A 98 24.62 -12.70 -6.14
N THR A 99 24.29 -13.05 -4.89
CA THR A 99 23.79 -14.38 -4.51
C THR A 99 22.38 -14.66 -5.05
N CYS A 100 21.72 -13.69 -5.69
CA CYS A 100 20.41 -13.87 -6.29
C CYS A 100 20.47 -14.83 -7.48
N ILE A 101 19.74 -15.94 -7.39
CA ILE A 101 19.68 -16.98 -8.43
C ILE A 101 18.51 -16.80 -9.42
N GLY A 102 17.79 -15.68 -9.37
CA GLY A 102 16.72 -15.41 -10.34
C GLY A 102 15.48 -16.31 -10.25
N CYS A 103 15.25 -17.00 -9.12
CA CYS A 103 14.18 -18.01 -9.00
C CYS A 103 12.74 -17.47 -9.09
N GLY A 104 12.53 -16.15 -8.91
CA GLY A 104 11.23 -15.51 -9.06
C GLY A 104 10.26 -15.67 -7.87
N LEU A 105 10.62 -16.38 -6.81
CA LEU A 105 9.75 -16.53 -5.63
C LEU A 105 9.38 -15.19 -4.98
N CYS A 106 10.30 -14.22 -4.98
CA CYS A 106 10.04 -12.86 -4.52
C CYS A 106 8.94 -12.14 -5.32
N VAL A 107 8.78 -12.44 -6.61
CA VAL A 107 7.74 -11.88 -7.48
C VAL A 107 6.36 -12.39 -7.05
N SER A 108 6.22 -13.71 -6.83
CA SER A 108 4.94 -14.30 -6.43
C SER A 108 4.51 -13.90 -5.01
N LEU A 109 5.46 -13.66 -4.12
CA LEU A 109 5.18 -13.21 -2.74
C LEU A 109 4.79 -11.73 -2.64
N CYS A 110 5.12 -10.91 -3.64
CA CYS A 110 4.89 -9.47 -3.57
C CYS A 110 3.45 -9.10 -3.96
N PHE A 111 2.56 -9.00 -2.97
CA PHE A 111 1.18 -8.53 -3.21
C PHE A 111 1.12 -7.12 -3.83
N MET A 112 2.12 -6.28 -3.58
CA MET A 112 2.21 -4.92 -4.11
C MET A 112 2.59 -4.87 -5.60
N ASN A 113 2.94 -6.01 -6.22
CA ASN A 113 3.49 -6.08 -7.58
C ASN A 113 4.74 -5.18 -7.77
N ALA A 114 5.50 -4.96 -6.70
CA ALA A 114 6.69 -4.11 -6.71
C ALA A 114 7.96 -4.87 -7.11
N VAL A 115 7.88 -6.17 -7.41
CA VAL A 115 9.05 -7.01 -7.71
C VAL A 115 8.94 -7.57 -9.11
N SER A 116 10.02 -7.50 -9.88
CA SER A 116 10.14 -8.08 -11.22
C SER A 116 11.48 -8.81 -11.38
N LEU A 117 11.62 -9.59 -12.45
CA LEU A 117 12.89 -10.19 -12.87
C LEU A 117 13.37 -9.52 -14.15
N VAL A 118 14.62 -9.06 -14.16
CA VAL A 118 15.28 -8.51 -15.34
C VAL A 118 16.61 -9.22 -15.50
N ALA A 119 16.83 -9.85 -16.66
CA ALA A 119 18.05 -10.63 -16.94
C ALA A 119 18.39 -11.64 -15.81
N LEU A 120 17.39 -12.39 -15.33
CA LEU A 120 17.52 -13.36 -14.24
C LEU A 120 17.97 -12.79 -12.89
N LYS A 121 17.87 -11.47 -12.67
CA LYS A 121 18.08 -10.84 -11.36
C LYS A 121 16.81 -10.15 -10.90
N SER A 122 16.50 -10.25 -9.61
CA SER A 122 15.37 -9.53 -9.02
C SER A 122 15.61 -8.03 -9.13
N GLN A 123 14.54 -7.28 -9.36
CA GLN A 123 14.49 -5.83 -9.22
C GLN A 123 13.26 -5.47 -8.38
N ILE A 124 13.36 -4.43 -7.57
CA ILE A 124 12.26 -3.96 -6.72
C ILE A 124 12.04 -2.47 -7.00
N ASP A 125 10.80 -2.13 -7.32
CA ASP A 125 10.35 -0.76 -7.47
C ASP A 125 10.11 -0.13 -6.10
N SER A 126 11.03 0.76 -5.70
CA SER A 126 10.97 1.50 -4.44
C SER A 126 9.70 2.33 -4.29
N ILE A 127 9.11 2.82 -5.39
CA ILE A 127 7.89 3.64 -5.34
C ILE A 127 6.70 2.80 -4.90
N ASN A 128 6.57 1.57 -5.42
CA ASN A 128 5.46 0.67 -5.10
C ASN A 128 5.74 -0.25 -3.91
N CYS A 129 7.00 -0.34 -3.46
CA CYS A 129 7.36 -1.10 -2.28
C CYS A 129 6.74 -0.46 -1.02
N CYS A 130 6.00 -1.27 -0.26
CA CYS A 130 5.47 -0.84 1.04
C CYS A 130 6.37 -1.23 2.23
N GLY A 131 7.44 -2.00 2.00
CA GLY A 131 8.34 -2.45 3.08
C GLY A 131 7.85 -3.64 3.90
N CYS A 132 6.91 -4.45 3.40
CA CYS A 132 6.35 -5.61 4.14
C CYS A 132 7.31 -6.80 4.34
N LEU A 133 8.51 -6.77 3.76
CA LEU A 133 9.57 -7.77 3.88
C LEU A 133 9.27 -9.20 3.40
N SER A 134 8.06 -9.50 2.92
CA SER A 134 7.70 -10.84 2.41
C SER A 134 8.66 -11.40 1.37
N CYS A 135 9.16 -10.55 0.45
CA CYS A 135 10.12 -10.96 -0.57
C CYS A 135 11.49 -11.31 0.03
N LYS A 136 11.95 -10.56 1.04
CA LYS A 136 13.19 -10.82 1.77
C LYS A 136 13.09 -12.14 2.53
N ASP A 137 12.03 -12.32 3.31
CA ASP A 137 11.91 -13.48 4.19
C ASP A 137 11.65 -14.78 3.41
N GLY A 138 11.07 -14.68 2.22
CA GLY A 138 10.90 -15.82 1.31
C GLY A 138 12.08 -16.08 0.38
N CYS A 139 13.16 -15.28 0.42
CA CYS A 139 14.29 -15.47 -0.48
C CYS A 139 15.18 -16.64 -0.02
N PRO A 140 15.32 -17.74 -0.79
CA PRO A 140 16.07 -18.92 -0.35
C PRO A 140 17.58 -18.67 -0.20
N THR A 141 18.09 -17.62 -0.84
CA THR A 141 19.51 -17.22 -0.84
C THR A 141 19.77 -15.99 0.01
N ASN A 142 18.75 -15.46 0.73
CA ASN A 142 18.84 -14.24 1.55
C ASN A 142 19.40 -13.00 0.80
N SER A 143 19.20 -12.94 -0.52
CA SER A 143 19.83 -11.93 -1.38
C SER A 143 19.14 -10.57 -1.41
N ILE A 144 18.08 -10.36 -0.63
CA ILE A 144 17.25 -9.14 -0.68
C ILE A 144 17.40 -8.37 0.64
N LYS A 145 17.85 -7.12 0.55
CA LYS A 145 17.82 -6.16 1.66
C LYS A 145 16.80 -5.07 1.35
N ILE A 146 15.94 -4.76 2.32
CA ILE A 146 15.00 -3.65 2.26
C ILE A 146 15.42 -2.66 3.36
N LEU A 147 15.65 -1.42 2.96
CA LEU A 147 16.13 -0.34 3.82
C LEU A 147 15.10 0.78 3.81
N GLU A 148 14.70 1.22 5.00
CA GLU A 148 13.91 2.45 5.15
C GLU A 148 14.79 3.67 4.82
N ILE A 149 14.22 4.67 4.15
CA ILE A 149 14.91 5.90 3.71
C ILE A 149 14.17 7.17 4.12
#